data_AF-A0A0J1D781-F1
#
_entry.id   AF-A0A0J1D781-F1
#
_cell.length_a   1.000
_cell.length_b   1.000
_cell.length_c   1.000
_cell.angle_alpha   90.00
_cell.angle_beta   90.00
_cell.angle_gamma   90.00
#
_symmetry.space_group_name_H-M   'P 1'
#
loop_
_entity.id
_entity.type
_entity.pdbx_description
1 polymer ?
#
loop_
_entity_poly.entity_id
_entity_poly.type
_entity_poly.pdbx_seq_one_letter_code
_entity_poly.pdbx_strand_id
1 'polypeptide(L)'
;MSAHGFEAQAPQAPALPSHRGVATLAVFLNRINHLLLVISMAGMIVTALVLSYSVVMRYFFKVATDWQDEAAVFMLVGATFFSAAYVQSFRGHIGIEALAGLLPARVNRIRLILVDLLSFLFCAFFSWKSWALFHEALVEGQTTSSTLAPPLWIPYSLMAFGMTLLTVQILVQLIGRLTEKDNP
;
A
#
# COMPACT_ATOMS: atom_id res chain seq x y z
N MET A 1 -25.68 -31.81 -2.52
CA MET A 1 -25.49 -30.46 -1.97
C MET A 1 -24.01 -30.32 -1.64
N SER A 2 -23.18 -30.27 -2.68
CA SER A 2 -21.71 -30.32 -2.59
C SER A 2 -21.18 -28.94 -2.27
N ALA A 3 -20.49 -28.83 -1.13
CA ALA A 3 -19.67 -27.69 -0.80
C ALA A 3 -18.62 -27.50 -1.90
N HIS A 4 -18.87 -26.56 -2.82
CA HIS A 4 -17.80 -25.97 -3.62
C HIS A 4 -16.91 -25.24 -2.62
N GLY A 5 -15.86 -25.93 -2.19
CA GLY A 5 -14.78 -25.34 -1.43
C GLY A 5 -14.27 -24.15 -2.22
N PHE A 6 -14.36 -22.98 -1.62
CA PHE A 6 -13.45 -21.90 -1.89
C PHE A 6 -12.05 -22.44 -1.56
N GLU A 7 -11.43 -23.14 -2.51
CA GLU A 7 -9.99 -23.31 -2.52
C GLU A 7 -9.44 -21.89 -2.66
N ALA A 8 -9.10 -21.29 -1.52
CA ALA A 8 -8.36 -20.03 -1.47
C ALA A 8 -7.01 -20.32 -2.13
N GLN A 9 -6.95 -20.12 -3.44
CA GLN A 9 -5.75 -20.36 -4.23
C GLN A 9 -4.62 -19.57 -3.59
N ALA A 10 -3.60 -20.30 -3.14
CA ALA A 10 -2.50 -19.71 -2.39
C ALA A 10 -1.92 -18.53 -3.17
N PRO A 11 -1.57 -17.40 -2.49
CA PRO A 11 -1.00 -16.24 -3.16
C PRO A 11 0.21 -16.68 -3.98
N GLN A 12 0.08 -16.66 -5.30
CA GLN A 12 1.14 -17.09 -6.19
C GLN A 12 2.27 -16.04 -6.17
N ALA A 13 3.51 -16.52 -6.18
CA ALA A 13 4.68 -15.65 -6.17
C ALA A 13 4.67 -14.71 -7.39
N PRO A 14 5.08 -13.43 -7.25
CA PRO A 14 5.02 -12.47 -8.35
C PRO A 14 5.82 -12.95 -9.57
N ALA A 15 5.17 -13.01 -10.74
CA ALA A 15 5.86 -13.31 -11.99
C ALA A 15 6.98 -12.30 -12.28
N LEU A 16 8.19 -12.80 -12.53
CA LEU A 16 9.37 -11.98 -12.79
C LEU A 16 9.33 -11.44 -14.23
N PRO A 17 9.53 -10.13 -14.45
CA PRO A 17 9.60 -9.57 -15.79
C PRO A 17 10.77 -10.16 -16.59
N SER A 18 10.60 -10.33 -17.90
CA SER A 18 11.55 -10.99 -18.80
C SER A 18 12.88 -10.21 -18.96
N HIS A 19 12.87 -8.90 -18.71
CA HIS A 19 14.06 -8.06 -18.81
C HIS A 19 14.85 -8.05 -17.49
N ARG A 20 16.13 -8.48 -17.53
CA ARG A 20 17.02 -8.61 -16.35
C ARG A 20 17.04 -7.37 -15.44
N GLY A 21 17.02 -6.17 -16.01
CA GLY A 21 17.00 -4.92 -15.25
C GLY A 21 15.70 -4.70 -14.48
N VAL A 22 14.54 -4.95 -15.13
CA VAL A 22 13.22 -4.78 -14.51
C VAL A 22 12.98 -5.89 -13.48
N ALA A 23 13.48 -7.10 -13.74
CA ALA A 23 13.41 -8.23 -12.80
C ALA A 23 14.17 -7.93 -11.50
N THR A 24 15.39 -7.37 -11.61
CA THR A 24 16.19 -7.02 -10.44
C THR A 24 15.51 -5.93 -9.60
N LEU A 25 14.96 -4.91 -10.26
CA LEU A 25 14.19 -3.86 -9.60
C LEU A 25 12.93 -4.42 -8.93
N ALA A 26 12.20 -5.31 -9.60
CA ALA A 26 11.00 -5.95 -9.06
C ALA A 26 11.30 -6.77 -7.80
N VAL A 27 12.38 -7.55 -7.79
CA VAL A 27 12.80 -8.33 -6.61
C VAL A 27 13.20 -7.40 -5.47
N PHE A 28 13.95 -6.34 -5.75
CA PHE A 28 14.35 -5.36 -4.75
C PHE A 28 13.15 -4.65 -4.12
N LEU A 29 12.21 -4.17 -4.95
CA LEU A 29 10.96 -3.57 -4.50
C LEU A 29 10.13 -4.54 -3.67
N ASN A 30 10.03 -5.80 -4.10
CA ASN A 30 9.28 -6.80 -3.35
C ASN A 30 9.87 -7.04 -1.95
N ARG A 31 11.21 -7.04 -1.81
CA ARG A 31 11.87 -7.15 -0.50
C ARG A 31 11.56 -5.94 0.38
N ILE A 32 11.63 -4.73 -0.17
CA ILE A 32 11.28 -3.50 0.57
C ILE A 32 9.82 -3.55 1.00
N ASN A 33 8.91 -3.85 0.08
CA ASN A 33 7.47 -3.91 0.34
C ASN A 33 7.14 -4.97 1.41
N HIS A 34 7.78 -6.14 1.36
CA HIS A 34 7.61 -7.18 2.37
C HIS A 34 8.13 -6.75 3.74
N LEU A 35 9.31 -6.11 3.80
CA LEU A 35 9.85 -5.58 5.05
C LEU A 35 8.90 -4.54 5.66
N LEU A 36 8.43 -3.60 4.86
CA LEU A 36 7.50 -2.55 5.28
C LEU A 36 6.14 -3.12 5.73
N LEU A 37 5.66 -4.19 5.09
CA LEU A 37 4.49 -4.92 5.55
C LEU A 37 4.71 -5.53 6.94
N VAL A 38 5.82 -6.22 7.15
CA VAL A 38 6.14 -6.84 8.46
C VAL A 38 6.25 -5.77 9.55
N ILE A 39 6.90 -4.64 9.25
CA ILE A 39 6.98 -3.48 10.16
C ILE A 39 5.58 -2.96 10.48
N SER A 40 4.71 -2.83 9.47
CA SER A 40 3.33 -2.38 9.62
C SER A 40 2.51 -3.34 10.48
N MET A 41 2.65 -4.64 10.28
CA MET A 41 1.98 -5.67 11.08
C MET A 41 2.41 -5.61 12.55
N ALA A 42 3.72 -5.54 12.81
CA ALA A 42 4.25 -5.40 14.16
C ALA A 42 3.77 -4.09 14.81
N GLY A 43 3.79 -2.98 14.06
CA GLY A 43 3.28 -1.69 14.49
C GLY A 43 1.80 -1.73 14.87
N MET A 44 0.96 -2.41 14.09
CA MET A 44 -0.47 -2.58 14.38
C MET A 44 -0.70 -3.38 15.67
N ILE A 45 0.10 -4.42 15.94
CA ILE A 45 0.03 -5.17 17.19
C ILE A 45 0.39 -4.27 18.37
N VAL A 46 1.48 -3.49 18.25
CA VAL A 46 1.89 -2.53 19.29
C VAL A 46 0.78 -1.50 19.54
N THR A 47 0.19 -0.93 18.50
CA THR A 47 -0.93 0.01 18.60
C THR A 47 -2.12 -0.62 19.32
N ALA A 48 -2.48 -1.86 18.99
CA ALA A 48 -3.57 -2.57 19.67
C ALA A 48 -3.29 -2.76 21.16
N LEU A 49 -2.04 -3.11 21.53
CA LEU A 49 -1.64 -3.24 22.94
C LEU A 49 -1.68 -1.90 23.67
N VAL A 50 -1.19 -0.82 23.05
CA VAL A 50 -1.18 0.54 23.63
C VAL A 50 -2.59 1.06 23.87
N LEU A 51 -3.50 0.90 22.90
CA LEU A 51 -4.90 1.28 23.05
C LEU A 51 -5.60 0.42 24.11
N SER A 52 -5.34 -0.89 24.13
CA SER A 52 -5.90 -1.78 25.16
C SER A 52 -5.44 -1.39 26.56
N TYR A 53 -4.16 -1.06 26.71
CA TYR A 53 -3.59 -0.54 27.96
C TYR A 53 -4.25 0.78 28.38
N SER A 54 -4.45 1.71 27.44
CA SER A 54 -5.13 2.98 27.69
C SER A 54 -6.52 2.78 28.29
N VAL A 55 -7.30 1.88 27.70
CA VAL A 55 -8.64 1.53 28.18
C VAL A 55 -8.55 1.02 29.61
N VAL A 56 -7.68 0.05 29.90
CA VAL A 56 -7.50 -0.49 31.26
C VAL A 56 -7.13 0.62 32.26
N MET A 57 -6.16 1.48 31.92
CA MET A 57 -5.76 2.57 32.81
C MET A 57 -6.89 3.56 33.08
N ARG A 58 -7.67 3.90 32.06
CA ARG A 58 -8.79 4.84 32.19
C ARG A 58 -9.91 4.29 33.06
N TYR A 59 -10.24 3.01 32.93
CA TYR A 59 -11.33 2.39 33.70
C TYR A 59 -10.94 2.09 35.15
N PHE A 60 -9.74 1.56 35.39
CA PHE A 60 -9.34 1.12 36.74
C PHE A 60 -8.62 2.20 37.54
N PHE A 61 -7.76 2.99 36.90
CA PHE A 61 -6.91 3.97 37.57
C PHE A 61 -7.40 5.40 37.39
N LYS A 62 -8.44 5.63 36.57
CA LYS A 62 -9.02 6.96 36.26
C LYS A 62 -7.99 7.97 35.73
N VAL A 63 -6.88 7.49 35.16
CA VAL A 63 -5.88 8.31 34.48
C VAL A 63 -6.14 8.23 32.99
N ALA A 64 -6.47 9.37 32.36
CA ALA A 64 -6.58 9.48 30.91
C ALA A 64 -5.23 9.89 30.32
N THR A 65 -4.84 9.30 29.19
CA THR A 65 -3.64 9.67 28.44
C THR A 65 -4.07 10.02 27.03
N ASP A 66 -3.66 11.18 26.51
CA ASP A 66 -4.24 11.70 25.26
C ASP A 66 -3.41 11.37 24.01
N TRP A 67 -2.16 10.88 24.17
CA TRP A 67 -1.24 10.62 23.04
C TRP A 67 -1.53 9.34 22.26
N GLN A 68 -2.29 8.41 22.85
CA GLN A 68 -2.46 7.06 22.32
C GLN A 68 -3.32 7.06 21.05
N ASP A 69 -4.35 7.91 21.00
CA ASP A 69 -5.24 8.02 19.85
C ASP A 69 -4.49 8.55 18.62
N GLU A 70 -3.64 9.57 18.80
CA GLU A 70 -2.84 10.16 17.73
C GLU A 70 -1.77 9.18 17.23
N ALA A 71 -1.07 8.51 18.15
CA ALA A 71 -0.10 7.49 17.80
C ALA A 71 -0.75 6.35 17.00
N ALA A 72 -1.96 5.93 17.38
CA ALA A 72 -2.72 4.91 16.67
C ALA A 72 -3.11 5.36 15.24
N VAL A 73 -3.59 6.59 15.09
CA VAL A 73 -3.93 7.15 13.78
C VAL A 73 -2.70 7.22 12.88
N PHE A 74 -1.55 7.68 13.40
CA PHE A 74 -0.32 7.79 12.61
C PHE A 74 0.22 6.40 12.20
N MET A 75 0.14 5.42 13.10
CA MET A 75 0.46 4.03 12.78
C MET A 75 -0.47 3.46 11.72
N LEU A 76 -1.77 3.74 11.80
CA LEU A 76 -2.74 3.29 10.80
C LEU A 76 -2.45 3.88 9.42
N VAL A 77 -2.11 5.16 9.35
CA VAL A 77 -1.67 5.82 8.11
C VAL A 77 -0.44 5.11 7.54
N GLY A 78 0.60 4.91 8.37
CA GLY A 78 1.80 4.18 7.96
C GLY A 78 1.48 2.78 7.44
N ALA A 79 0.74 1.99 8.22
CA ALA A 79 0.37 0.63 7.86
C ALA A 79 -0.43 0.56 6.55
N THR A 80 -1.35 1.50 6.33
CA THR A 80 -2.17 1.56 5.11
C THR A 80 -1.29 1.78 3.88
N PHE A 81 -0.45 2.81 3.88
CA PHE A 81 0.34 3.18 2.70
C PHE A 81 1.55 2.25 2.47
N PHE A 82 2.17 1.74 3.52
CA PHE A 82 3.30 0.81 3.41
C PHE A 82 2.87 -0.59 2.94
N SER A 83 1.67 -1.04 3.31
CA SER A 83 1.14 -2.33 2.85
C SER A 83 0.63 -2.29 1.40
N ALA A 84 0.24 -1.10 0.91
CA ALA A 84 -0.41 -0.94 -0.40
C ALA A 84 0.45 -1.47 -1.56
N ALA A 85 1.73 -1.13 -1.60
CA ALA A 85 2.65 -1.57 -2.66
C ALA A 85 2.84 -3.10 -2.65
N TYR A 86 2.91 -3.70 -1.46
CA TYR A 86 2.99 -5.16 -1.32
C TYR A 86 1.73 -5.84 -1.87
N VAL A 87 0.55 -5.39 -1.45
CA VAL A 87 -0.73 -5.96 -1.93
C VAL A 87 -0.89 -5.78 -3.43
N GLN A 88 -0.49 -4.62 -3.97
CA GLN A 88 -0.52 -4.34 -5.40
C GLN A 88 0.38 -5.31 -6.20
N SER A 89 1.47 -5.81 -5.62
CA SER A 89 2.36 -6.76 -6.30
C SER A 89 1.64 -8.06 -6.73
N PHE A 90 0.63 -8.49 -5.98
CA PHE A 90 -0.19 -9.68 -6.28
C PHE A 90 -1.33 -9.42 -7.27
N ARG A 91 -1.70 -8.15 -7.50
CA ARG A 91 -2.87 -7.77 -8.33
C ARG A 91 -2.75 -8.22 -9.78
N GLY A 92 -1.52 -8.41 -10.27
CA GLY A 92 -1.25 -8.91 -11.62
C GLY A 92 -1.84 -10.29 -11.91
N HIS A 93 -2.15 -11.11 -10.89
CA HIS A 93 -2.56 -12.51 -11.08
C HIS A 93 -4.03 -12.77 -10.70
N ILE A 94 -4.64 -11.96 -9.82
CA ILE A 94 -5.92 -12.31 -9.19
C ILE A 94 -7.09 -11.45 -9.68
N GLY A 95 -6.85 -10.17 -9.98
CA GLY A 95 -7.94 -9.18 -10.00
C GLY A 95 -8.89 -9.21 -11.20
N ILE A 96 -8.55 -9.93 -12.28
CA ILE A 96 -9.21 -9.70 -13.58
C ILE A 96 -9.65 -11.00 -14.27
N GLU A 97 -9.24 -12.18 -13.78
CA GLU A 97 -9.62 -13.46 -14.39
C GLU A 97 -11.14 -13.70 -14.40
N ALA A 98 -11.86 -13.23 -13.36
CA ALA A 98 -13.31 -13.35 -13.28
C ALA A 98 -14.07 -12.63 -14.41
N LEU A 99 -13.54 -11.50 -14.91
CA LEU A 99 -14.12 -10.78 -16.06
C LEU A 99 -13.42 -11.15 -17.38
N ALA A 100 -12.17 -11.63 -17.32
CA ALA A 100 -11.39 -12.05 -18.48
C ALA A 100 -12.04 -13.25 -19.20
N GLY A 101 -12.74 -14.12 -18.47
CA GLY A 101 -13.45 -15.27 -19.06
C GLY A 101 -14.61 -14.89 -19.98
N LEU A 102 -15.11 -13.64 -19.92
CA LEU A 102 -16.26 -13.18 -20.70
C LEU A 102 -15.87 -12.33 -21.93
N LEU A 103 -14.62 -11.87 -22.01
CA LEU A 103 -14.19 -10.95 -23.08
C LEU A 103 -13.17 -11.62 -24.04
N PRO A 104 -13.17 -11.23 -25.34
CA PRO A 104 -12.12 -11.63 -26.27
C PRO A 104 -10.73 -11.21 -25.77
N ALA A 105 -9.73 -12.08 -25.91
CA ALA A 105 -8.38 -11.91 -25.37
C ALA A 105 -7.72 -10.54 -25.70
N ARG A 106 -8.00 -9.98 -26.89
CA ARG A 106 -7.49 -8.67 -27.32
C ARG A 106 -8.10 -7.50 -26.54
N VAL A 107 -9.40 -7.54 -26.29
CA VAL A 107 -10.10 -6.48 -25.54
C VAL A 107 -9.71 -6.52 -24.07
N ASN A 108 -9.59 -7.72 -23.50
CA ASN A 108 -9.13 -7.88 -22.12
C ASN A 108 -7.69 -7.33 -21.95
N ARG A 109 -6.80 -7.56 -22.91
CA ARG A 109 -5.43 -7.02 -22.88
C ARG A 109 -5.40 -5.49 -22.91
N ILE A 110 -6.18 -4.84 -23.78
CA ILE A 110 -6.26 -3.37 -23.85
C ILE A 110 -6.84 -2.81 -22.54
N ARG A 111 -7.91 -3.41 -22.03
CA ARG A 111 -8.52 -3.03 -20.75
C ARG A 111 -7.51 -3.08 -19.61
N LEU A 112 -6.71 -4.15 -19.53
CA LEU A 112 -5.66 -4.31 -18.51
C LEU A 112 -4.64 -3.17 -18.55
N ILE A 113 -4.13 -2.87 -19.75
CA ILE A 113 -3.15 -1.79 -19.93
C ILE A 113 -3.76 -0.43 -19.56
N LEU A 114 -5.00 -0.16 -19.98
CA LEU A 114 -5.68 1.09 -19.63
C LEU A 114 -5.89 1.23 -18.11
N VAL A 115 -6.32 0.16 -17.43
CA VAL A 115 -6.50 0.17 -15.97
C VAL A 115 -5.18 0.43 -15.25
N ASP A 116 -4.10 -0.22 -15.68
CA ASP A 116 -2.79 -0.04 -15.07
C ASP A 116 -2.22 1.35 -15.35
N LEU A 117 -2.41 1.89 -16.56
CA LEU A 117 -2.00 3.25 -16.92
C LEU A 117 -2.77 4.31 -16.11
N LEU A 118 -4.10 4.19 -16.00
CA LEU A 118 -4.91 5.11 -15.21
C LEU A 118 -4.55 5.01 -13.72
N SER A 119 -4.34 3.79 -13.21
CA SER A 119 -3.89 3.57 -11.84
C SER A 119 -2.53 4.22 -11.59
N PHE A 120 -1.60 4.09 -12.54
CA PHE A 120 -0.28 4.73 -12.47
C PHE A 120 -0.38 6.25 -12.45
N LEU A 121 -1.12 6.86 -13.38
CA LEU A 121 -1.28 8.32 -13.45
C LEU A 121 -1.91 8.88 -12.17
N PHE A 122 -2.94 8.21 -11.66
CA PHE A 122 -3.59 8.59 -10.41
C PHE A 122 -2.62 8.49 -9.23
N CYS A 123 -1.92 7.35 -9.08
CA CYS A 123 -0.98 7.15 -7.98
C CYS A 123 0.21 8.13 -8.06
N ALA A 124 0.71 8.41 -9.26
CA ALA A 124 1.80 9.36 -9.47
C ALA A 124 1.39 10.79 -9.08
N PHE A 125 0.20 11.22 -9.50
CA PHE A 125 -0.37 12.51 -9.09
C PHE A 125 -0.56 12.57 -7.57
N PHE A 126 -1.13 11.53 -6.96
CA PHE A 126 -1.36 11.47 -5.53
C PHE A 126 -0.06 11.44 -4.73
N SER A 127 0.97 10.76 -5.24
CA SER A 127 2.32 10.74 -4.67
C SER A 127 2.95 12.14 -4.67
N TRP A 128 2.82 12.88 -5.78
CA TRP A 128 3.27 14.28 -5.82
C TRP A 128 2.51 15.14 -4.81
N LYS A 129 1.18 15.08 -4.80
CA LYS A 129 0.38 15.84 -3.83
C LYS A 129 0.74 15.50 -2.37
N SER A 130 1.05 14.24 -2.09
CA SER A 130 1.51 13.79 -0.76
C SER A 130 2.83 14.44 -0.36
N TRP A 131 3.80 14.53 -1.28
CA TRP A 131 5.06 15.23 -1.04
C TRP A 131 4.88 16.74 -0.86
N ALA A 132 3.98 17.36 -1.63
CA ALA A 132 3.66 18.77 -1.45
C ALA A 132 3.08 19.04 -0.06
N LEU A 133 2.15 18.19 0.39
CA LEU A 133 1.53 18.30 1.71
C LEU A 133 2.53 18.06 2.86
N PHE A 134 3.44 17.10 2.68
CA PHE A 134 4.55 16.90 3.62
C PHE A 134 5.44 18.14 3.75
N HIS A 135 5.81 18.75 2.62
CA HIS A 135 6.64 19.95 2.61
C HIS A 135 5.91 21.14 3.25
N GLU A 136 4.65 21.34 2.93
CA GLU A 136 3.80 22.38 3.52
C GLU A 136 3.69 22.20 5.04
N ALA A 137 3.41 20.98 5.51
CA ALA A 137 3.35 20.69 6.95
C ALA A 137 4.68 20.91 7.68
N LEU A 138 5.82 20.68 7.01
CA LEU A 138 7.14 20.97 7.59
C LEU A 138 7.42 22.47 7.67
N VAL A 139 7.11 23.23 6.63
CA VAL A 139 7.43 24.66 6.54
C VAL A 139 6.48 25.49 7.41
N GLU A 140 5.20 25.18 7.39
CA GLU A 140 4.16 25.90 8.14
C GLU A 140 4.03 25.39 9.58
N GLY A 141 4.68 24.27 9.93
CA GLY A 141 4.60 23.67 11.25
C GLY A 141 3.20 23.18 11.59
N GLN A 142 2.47 22.64 10.60
CA GLN A 142 1.08 22.21 10.80
C GLN A 142 0.99 21.09 11.84
N THR A 143 0.06 21.25 12.77
CA THR A 143 -0.23 20.30 13.84
C THR A 143 -1.66 19.79 13.75
N THR A 144 -1.92 18.60 14.27
CA THR A 144 -3.28 18.08 14.41
C THR A 144 -4.13 19.03 15.27
N SER A 145 -5.42 19.17 14.98
CA SER A 145 -6.38 19.97 15.76
C SER A 145 -6.76 19.35 17.12
N SER A 146 -5.87 18.54 17.70
CA SER A 146 -6.07 17.79 18.93
C SER A 146 -5.33 18.46 20.09
N THR A 147 -5.64 18.06 21.33
CA THR A 147 -5.07 18.62 22.56
C THR A 147 -3.55 18.52 22.62
N LEU A 148 -2.97 17.44 22.08
CA LEU A 148 -1.51 17.25 22.04
C LEU A 148 -0.84 17.91 20.84
N ALA A 149 -1.61 18.28 19.82
CA ALA A 149 -1.17 18.96 18.61
C ALA A 149 0.15 18.40 18.03
N PRO A 150 0.28 17.08 17.80
CA PRO A 150 1.48 16.52 17.20
C PRO A 150 1.62 17.01 15.76
N PRO A 151 2.85 17.10 15.25
CA PRO A 151 3.11 17.66 13.94
C PRO A 151 2.68 16.70 12.82
N LEU A 152 2.00 17.23 11.80
CA LEU A 152 1.43 16.47 10.68
C LEU A 152 2.47 16.01 9.65
N TRP A 153 3.70 16.50 9.72
CA TRP A 153 4.77 16.04 8.83
C TRP A 153 5.04 14.53 8.99
N ILE A 154 4.79 13.95 10.18
CA ILE A 154 4.97 12.52 10.45
C ILE A 154 4.03 11.68 9.57
N PRO A 155 2.69 11.77 9.70
CA PRO A 155 1.78 10.97 8.88
C PRO A 155 1.90 11.30 7.37
N TYR A 156 2.16 12.57 7.01
CA TYR A 156 2.32 12.94 5.60
C TYR A 156 3.60 12.38 4.98
N SER A 157 4.68 12.25 5.75
CA SER A 157 5.89 11.57 5.26
C SER A 157 5.61 10.10 4.98
N LEU A 158 4.96 9.39 5.89
CA LEU A 158 4.59 7.97 5.73
C LEU A 158 3.72 7.76 4.49
N MET A 159 2.72 8.62 4.31
CA MET A 159 1.87 8.65 3.12
C MET A 159 2.67 8.89 1.84
N ALA A 160 3.52 9.91 1.81
CA ALA A 160 4.32 10.26 0.64
C ALA A 160 5.27 9.12 0.23
N PHE A 161 5.96 8.51 1.19
CA PHE A 161 6.85 7.37 0.94
C PHE A 161 6.07 6.14 0.44
N GLY A 162 4.98 5.75 1.11
CA GLY A 162 4.19 4.59 0.71
C GLY A 162 3.54 4.75 -0.66
N MET A 163 3.03 5.94 -0.98
CA MET A 163 2.48 6.24 -2.31
C MET A 163 3.54 6.26 -3.42
N THR A 164 4.74 6.71 -3.11
CA THR A 164 5.88 6.65 -4.04
C THR A 164 6.22 5.19 -4.37
N LEU A 165 6.31 4.34 -3.35
CA LEU A 165 6.57 2.90 -3.53
C LEU A 165 5.46 2.22 -4.33
N LEU A 166 4.19 2.51 -4.04
CA LEU A 166 3.05 1.99 -4.80
C LEU A 166 3.13 2.41 -6.27
N THR A 167 3.47 3.67 -6.54
CA THR A 167 3.59 4.22 -7.89
C THR A 167 4.69 3.50 -8.67
N VAL A 168 5.86 3.29 -8.05
CA VAL A 168 6.98 2.55 -8.65
C VAL A 168 6.60 1.09 -8.88
N GLN A 169 5.86 0.46 -7.96
CA GLN A 169 5.38 -0.91 -8.12
C GLN A 169 4.45 -1.05 -9.34
N ILE A 170 3.50 -0.13 -9.52
CA ILE A 170 2.60 -0.13 -10.68
C ILE A 170 3.38 0.12 -11.97
N LEU A 171 4.37 1.02 -11.94
CA LEU A 171 5.23 1.29 -13.10
C LEU A 171 5.97 0.03 -13.56
N VAL A 172 6.56 -0.71 -12.63
CA VAL A 172 7.26 -1.98 -12.92
C VAL A 172 6.31 -3.01 -13.53
N GLN A 173 5.09 -3.13 -13.00
CA GLN A 173 4.06 -4.01 -13.56
C GLN A 173 3.65 -3.58 -14.98
N LEU A 174 3.45 -2.28 -15.20
CA LEU A 174 3.08 -1.73 -16.51
C LEU A 174 4.18 -1.96 -17.55
N ILE A 175 5.45 -1.72 -17.20
CA ILE A 175 6.59 -1.97 -18.09
C ILE A 175 6.68 -3.47 -18.43
N GLY A 176 6.57 -4.35 -17.43
CA GLY A 176 6.58 -5.80 -17.64
C GLY A 176 5.53 -6.26 -18.65
N ARG A 177 4.30 -5.75 -18.53
CA ARG A 177 3.20 -6.07 -19.47
C ARG A 177 3.42 -5.54 -20.88
N LEU A 178 4.06 -4.38 -21.02
CA LEU A 178 4.35 -3.79 -22.33
C LEU A 178 5.47 -4.55 -23.05
N THR A 179 6.47 -5.05 -22.33
CA THR A 179 7.59 -5.84 -22.89
C THR A 179 7.19 -7.26 -23.28
N GLU A 180 6.27 -7.90 -22.55
CA GLU A 180 5.77 -9.25 -22.88
C GLU A 180 5.00 -9.30 -24.22
N LYS A 181 4.69 -8.13 -24.80
CA LYS A 181 4.12 -7.98 -26.14
C LYS A 181 5.09 -8.39 -27.26
N ASP A 182 6.40 -8.46 -26.99
CA ASP A 182 7.44 -8.69 -28.00
C ASP A 182 7.83 -10.17 -28.20
N ASN A 183 7.26 -11.12 -27.44
CA ASN A 183 7.45 -12.55 -27.71
C ASN A 183 6.21 -13.10 -28.43
N PRO A 184 6.31 -13.49 -29.71
CA PRO A 184 5.17 -13.97 -30.52
C PRO A 184 4.54 -15.26 -29.98
#